data_AF-A0A1B6HY76-F1
#
_entry.id   AF-A0A1B6HY76-F1
#
_cell.length_a   1.000
_cell.length_b   1.000
_cell.length_c   1.000
_cell.angle_alpha   90.00
_cell.angle_beta   90.00
_cell.angle_gamma   90.00
#
_symmetry.space_group_name_H-M   'P 1'
#
loop_
_entity.id
_entity.type
_entity.pdbx_description
1 polymer ?
#
loop_
_entity_poly.entity_id
_entity_poly.type
_entity_poly.pdbx_seq_one_letter_code
_entity_poly.pdbx_strand_id
1 'polypeptide(L)'
;VLYKQLNYTYIIQILQEFKPNNCVNHYNFTVEVLDRISENESFLDDIIFTDEATFHVNGCVNRHNSQTWGSENPYIIVGKQRDLPKVFLVWCDEKSPNRAFLLC
;
A
#
# COMPACT_ATOMS: atom_id res chain seq x y z
N VAL A 1 -30.99 -0.18 19.49
CA VAL A 1 -31.77 0.50 18.42
C VAL A 1 -30.91 1.62 17.83
N LEU A 2 -29.99 1.28 16.91
CA LEU A 2 -29.09 2.27 16.24
C LEU A 2 -28.76 1.82 14.79
N TYR A 3 -28.74 0.51 14.51
CA TYR A 3 -28.47 -0.03 13.17
C TYR A 3 -29.66 0.02 12.19
N LYS A 4 -30.84 0.49 12.62
CA LYS A 4 -32.05 0.55 11.77
C LYS A 4 -32.14 1.82 10.91
N GLN A 5 -31.21 2.77 11.03
CA GLN A 5 -31.25 4.06 10.33
C GLN A 5 -30.08 4.27 9.35
N LEU A 6 -29.11 3.36 9.30
CA LEU A 6 -27.92 3.46 8.44
C LEU A 6 -28.08 2.46 7.30
N ASN A 7 -28.40 2.94 6.10
CA ASN A 7 -28.76 2.10 4.96
C ASN A 7 -27.58 1.75 4.05
N TYR A 8 -26.45 2.45 4.21
CA TYR A 8 -25.31 2.33 3.30
C TYR A 8 -24.02 2.05 4.04
N THR A 9 -23.18 1.35 3.32
CA THR A 9 -21.93 0.82 3.82
C THR A 9 -20.78 1.41 3.02
N TYR A 10 -19.82 2.02 3.71
CA TYR A 10 -18.72 2.76 3.11
C TYR A 10 -17.38 2.10 3.47
N ILE A 11 -16.62 1.75 2.45
CA ILE A 11 -15.28 1.16 2.59
C ILE A 11 -14.26 2.29 2.69
N ILE A 12 -13.37 2.20 3.67
CA ILE A 12 -12.32 3.20 3.87
C ILE A 12 -11.23 3.02 2.80
N GLN A 13 -11.02 4.06 1.99
CA GLN A 13 -9.90 4.15 1.06
C GLN A 13 -8.72 4.84 1.73
N ILE A 14 -7.49 4.32 1.53
CA ILE A 14 -6.29 5.10 1.85
C ILE A 14 -5.76 5.67 0.57
N LEU A 15 -5.55 6.97 0.62
CA LEU A 15 -4.90 7.74 -0.40
C LEU A 15 -3.48 8.00 0.08
N GLN A 16 -2.51 7.70 -0.78
CA GLN A 16 -1.17 8.20 -0.59
C GLN A 16 -1.15 9.67 -0.98
N GLU A 17 -0.50 10.49 -0.16
CA GLU A 17 -0.28 11.89 -0.52
C GLU A 17 0.59 11.97 -1.77
N PHE A 18 0.04 12.56 -2.83
CA PHE A 18 0.73 12.68 -4.10
C PHE A 18 1.60 13.93 -4.11
N LYS A 19 2.93 13.74 -4.04
CA LYS A 19 3.86 14.86 -4.20
C LYS A 19 4.06 15.16 -5.69
N PRO A 20 4.25 16.44 -6.09
CA PRO A 20 4.35 16.83 -7.50
C PRO A 20 5.40 16.04 -8.29
N ASN A 21 6.52 15.70 -7.65
CA ASN A 21 7.63 15.00 -8.30
C ASN A 21 7.43 13.47 -8.39
N ASN A 22 6.42 12.90 -7.74
CA ASN A 22 6.23 11.45 -7.72
C ASN A 22 5.93 10.91 -9.13
N CYS A 23 5.11 11.61 -9.92
CA CYS A 23 4.83 11.23 -11.32
C CYS A 23 6.12 11.04 -12.12
N VAL A 24 6.99 12.05 -12.08
CA VAL A 24 8.22 12.09 -12.87
C VAL A 24 9.20 11.02 -12.37
N ASN A 25 9.34 10.87 -11.06
CA ASN A 25 10.21 9.86 -10.48
C ASN A 25 9.75 8.44 -10.83
N HIS A 26 8.45 8.18 -10.76
CA HIS A 26 7.87 6.87 -11.12
C HIS A 26 8.07 6.58 -12.61
N TYR A 27 7.83 7.57 -13.47
CA TYR A 27 8.06 7.43 -14.90
C TYR A 27 9.52 7.12 -15.22
N ASN A 28 10.45 7.93 -14.69
CA ASN A 28 11.88 7.76 -14.94
C ASN A 28 12.39 6.40 -14.45
N PHE A 29 11.97 5.98 -13.25
CA PHE A 29 12.29 4.66 -12.71
C PHE A 29 11.76 3.53 -13.60
N THR A 30 10.51 3.65 -14.09
CA THR A 30 9.91 2.63 -14.95
C THR A 30 10.68 2.50 -16.26
N VAL A 31 11.04 3.62 -16.90
CA VAL A 31 11.84 3.61 -18.13
C VAL A 31 13.20 2.98 -17.88
N GLU A 32 13.89 3.37 -16.82
CA GLU A 32 15.22 2.83 -16.48
C GLU A 32 15.19 1.31 -16.24
N VAL A 33 14.19 0.81 -15.50
CA VAL A 33 14.05 -0.63 -15.26
C VAL A 33 13.72 -1.38 -16.56
N LEU A 34 12.87 -0.82 -17.42
CA LEU A 34 12.55 -1.42 -18.71
C LEU A 34 13.78 -1.51 -19.63
N ASP A 35 14.60 -0.45 -19.67
CA ASP A 35 15.84 -0.44 -20.46
C ASP A 35 16.80 -1.52 -19.95
N ARG A 36 16.99 -1.66 -18.64
CA ARG A 36 17.85 -2.69 -18.04
C ARG A 36 17.36 -4.12 -18.30
N ILE A 37 16.04 -4.34 -18.29
CA ILE A 37 15.46 -5.63 -18.67
C ILE A 37 15.69 -5.93 -20.15
N SER A 38 15.63 -4.91 -21.01
CA SER A 38 15.87 -5.08 -22.45
C SER A 38 17.33 -5.40 -22.78
N GLU A 39 18.27 -4.86 -21.99
CA GLU A 39 19.71 -5.12 -22.13
C GLU A 39 20.11 -6.48 -21.55
N ASN A 40 19.44 -6.91 -20.47
CA ASN A 40 19.70 -8.19 -19.83
C ASN A 40 18.40 -8.83 -19.32
N GLU A 41 17.97 -9.90 -20.01
CA GLU A 41 16.76 -10.66 -19.62
C GLU A 41 16.86 -11.26 -18.20
N SER A 42 18.06 -11.56 -17.69
CA SER A 42 18.25 -12.10 -16.33
C SER A 42 18.40 -11.02 -15.26
N PHE A 43 18.26 -9.73 -15.60
CA PHE A 43 18.41 -8.62 -14.65
C PHE A 43 17.52 -8.77 -13.41
N LEU A 44 16.29 -9.29 -13.58
CA LEU A 44 15.36 -9.49 -12.47
C LEU A 44 15.77 -10.63 -11.53
N ASP A 45 16.54 -11.61 -12.01
CA ASP A 45 16.97 -12.77 -11.21
C ASP A 45 18.01 -12.39 -10.14
N ASP A 46 18.68 -11.25 -10.33
CA ASP A 46 19.65 -10.69 -9.40
C ASP A 46 19.02 -9.71 -8.40
N ILE A 47 17.74 -9.38 -8.56
CA ILE A 47 17.01 -8.46 -7.67
C ILE A 47 16.33 -9.27 -6.56
N ILE A 48 16.59 -8.84 -5.32
CA ILE A 48 15.87 -9.31 -4.14
C ILE A 48 15.01 -8.14 -3.66
N PHE A 49 13.69 -8.35 -3.63
CA PHE A 49 12.76 -7.38 -3.09
C PHE A 49 12.63 -7.59 -1.60
N THR A 50 12.76 -6.50 -0.83
CA THR A 50 12.63 -6.51 0.62
C THR A 50 11.47 -5.60 1.01
N ASP A 51 10.56 -6.05 1.87
CA ASP A 51 9.50 -5.19 2.44
C ASP A 51 9.47 -5.29 3.97
N GLU A 52 8.98 -4.22 4.61
CA GLU A 52 8.85 -4.10 6.05
C GLU A 52 7.35 -4.04 6.43
N ALA A 53 6.86 -5.10 7.08
CA ALA A 53 5.51 -5.11 7.63
C ALA A 53 5.53 -4.78 9.12
N THR A 54 4.75 -3.76 9.52
CA THR A 54 4.53 -3.40 10.92
C THR A 54 3.23 -4.00 11.44
N PHE A 55 3.29 -4.74 12.55
CA PHE A 55 2.12 -5.31 13.23
C PHE A 55 1.89 -4.63 14.57
N HIS A 56 0.62 -4.37 14.90
CA HIS A 56 0.21 -3.85 16.20
C HIS A 56 -0.59 -4.91 16.97
N VAL A 57 -0.15 -5.25 18.18
CA VAL A 57 -0.77 -6.29 19.05
C VAL A 57 -2.05 -5.80 19.73
N ASN A 58 -2.32 -4.50 19.67
CA ASN A 58 -3.43 -3.82 20.35
C ASN A 58 -4.82 -4.05 19.72
N GLY A 59 -4.98 -5.09 18.89
CA GLY A 59 -6.28 -5.45 18.32
C GLY A 59 -6.86 -4.42 17.34
N CYS A 60 -6.02 -3.52 16.80
CA CYS A 60 -6.44 -2.68 15.69
C CYS A 60 -6.94 -3.58 14.55
N VAL A 61 -8.23 -3.47 14.25
CA VAL A 61 -8.92 -4.24 13.21
C VAL A 61 -8.13 -4.13 11.91
N ASN A 62 -7.85 -5.28 11.29
CA ASN A 62 -7.19 -5.31 9.99
C ASN A 62 -7.97 -4.41 9.03
N ARG A 63 -7.27 -3.47 8.39
CA ARG A 63 -7.84 -2.36 7.62
C ARG A 63 -8.84 -2.81 6.54
N HIS A 64 -8.67 -4.02 6.03
CA HIS A 64 -9.58 -4.66 5.06
C HIS A 64 -10.99 -4.93 5.64
N ASN A 65 -11.11 -5.02 6.95
CA ASN A 65 -12.37 -5.19 7.67
C ASN A 65 -12.92 -3.88 8.23
N SER A 66 -12.26 -2.74 7.98
CA SER A 66 -12.70 -1.44 8.48
C SER A 66 -13.76 -0.84 7.55
N GLN A 67 -14.99 -0.81 8.06
CA GLN A 67 -16.16 -0.39 7.31
C GLN A 67 -17.04 0.53 8.18
N THR A 68 -17.51 1.61 7.57
CA THR A 68 -18.36 2.60 8.26
C THR A 68 -19.78 2.54 7.72
N TRP A 69 -20.76 2.74 8.59
CA TRP A 69 -22.18 2.73 8.25
C TRP A 69 -22.73 4.16 8.32
N GLY A 70 -23.51 4.57 7.32
CA GLY A 70 -24.00 5.94 7.19
C GLY A 70 -25.32 5.98 6.42
N SER A 71 -26.12 7.02 6.64
CA SER A 71 -27.17 7.42 5.69
C SER A 71 -26.58 8.15 4.48
N GLU A 72 -25.42 8.79 4.66
CA GLU A 72 -24.69 9.57 3.65
C GLU A 72 -23.18 9.28 3.74
N ASN A 73 -22.45 9.52 2.63
CA ASN A 73 -21.00 9.41 2.62
C ASN A 73 -20.40 10.59 3.38
N PRO A 74 -19.60 10.38 4.43
CA PRO A 74 -19.08 11.49 5.24
C PRO A 74 -18.00 12.33 4.52
N TYR A 75 -17.44 11.87 3.38
CA TYR A 75 -16.39 12.57 2.61
C TYR A 75 -15.20 13.08 3.46
N ILE A 76 -14.87 12.34 4.53
CA ILE A 76 -13.79 12.74 5.45
C ILE A 76 -12.47 12.16 4.96
N ILE A 77 -11.46 13.02 4.83
CA ILE A 77 -10.06 12.63 4.66
C ILE A 77 -9.36 12.87 6.00
N VAL A 78 -8.84 11.81 6.62
CA VAL A 78 -8.07 11.92 7.88
C VAL A 78 -6.61 11.62 7.59
N GLY A 79 -5.75 12.61 7.80
CA GLY A 79 -4.30 12.41 7.81
C GLY A 79 -3.91 11.56 9.01
N LYS A 80 -3.29 10.40 8.77
CA LYS A 80 -2.76 9.54 9.84
C LYS A 80 -1.26 9.38 9.65
N GLN A 81 -0.49 9.78 10.65
CA GLN A 81 0.93 9.47 10.69
C GLN A 81 1.11 7.96 10.86
N ARG A 82 1.84 7.33 9.95
CA ARG A 82 2.09 5.87 9.98
C ARG A 82 3.08 5.47 11.09
N ASP A 83 3.88 6.41 11.56
CA ASP A 83 4.93 6.19 12.56
C ASP A 83 4.36 6.23 13.98
N LEU A 84 3.60 5.21 14.35
CA LEU A 84 3.32 4.88 15.76
C LEU A 84 4.41 3.93 16.28
N PRO A 85 4.66 3.84 17.60
CA PRO A 85 5.67 2.94 18.14
C PRO A 85 5.40 1.51 17.65
N LYS A 86 6.31 1.03 16.80
CA LYS A 86 6.23 -0.25 16.11
C LYS A 86 6.44 -1.37 17.14
N VAL A 87 5.52 -2.32 17.22
CA VAL A 87 5.58 -3.39 18.23
C VAL A 87 6.35 -4.60 17.70
N PHE A 88 6.23 -4.89 16.40
CA PHE A 88 7.03 -5.89 15.70
C PHE A 88 7.35 -5.44 14.27
N LEU A 89 8.61 -5.65 13.88
CA LEU A 89 9.12 -5.47 12.52
C LEU A 89 9.47 -6.85 11.95
N VAL A 90 8.89 -7.18 10.80
CA VAL A 90 9.27 -8.37 10.05
C VAL A 90 9.89 -7.92 8.74
N TRP A 91 11.07 -8.46 8.45
CA TRP A 91 11.74 -8.32 7.16
C TRP A 91 11.47 -9.57 6.35
N CYS A 92 10.99 -9.41 5.13
CA CYS A 92 10.80 -10.51 4.20
C CYS A 92 11.45 -10.18 2.87
N ASP A 93 12.24 -11.12 2.37
CA ASP A 93 12.93 -11.02 1.10
C ASP A 93 12.31 -12.01 0.13
N GLU A 94 11.89 -11.52 -1.05
CA GLU A 94 11.35 -12.35 -2.11
C GLU A 94 12.26 -12.31 -3.33
N LYS A 95 12.66 -13.50 -3.80
CA LYS A 95 13.27 -13.68 -5.11
C LYS A 95 12.16 -14.01 -6.10
N SER A 96 11.78 -13.07 -6.96
CA SER A 96 10.77 -13.32 -7.99
C SER A 96 11.38 -14.16 -9.11
N PRO A 97 10.95 -15.41 -9.35
CA PRO A 97 11.59 -16.26 -10.32
C PRO A 97 11.02 -16.10 -11.74
N ASN A 98 9.99 -15.25 -11.96
CA ASN A 98 9.41 -14.93 -13.28
C ASN A 98 8.10 -14.14 -13.15
N ARG A 99 8.15 -12.89 -12.69
CA ARG A 99 7.13 -11.85 -12.92
C ARG A 99 7.60 -10.55 -12.28
N ALA A 100 7.74 -9.51 -13.09
CA ALA A 100 7.84 -8.14 -12.62
C ALA A 100 6.58 -7.84 -11.79
N PHE A 101 6.71 -7.92 -10.46
CA PHE A 101 5.81 -7.19 -9.59
C PHE A 101 6.21 -5.73 -9.76
N LEU A 102 5.52 -5.03 -10.68
CA LEU A 102 5.50 -3.58 -10.65
C LEU A 102 5.02 -3.18 -9.25
N LEU A 103 5.94 -2.69 -8.41
CA LEU A 103 5.58 -2.04 -7.16
C LEU A 103 4.70 -0.83 -7.48
N CYS A 104 3.42 -0.94 -7.12
CA CYS A 104 2.51 0.20 -6.96
C CYS A 104 2.59 0.72 -5.54
#